data_AF-A0A9E4HAE5-F1
#
_entry.id   AF-A0A9E4HAE5-F1
#
_cell.length_a   1.000
_cell.length_b   1.000
_cell.length_c   1.000
_cell.angle_alpha   90.00
_cell.angle_beta   90.00
_cell.angle_gamma   90.00
#
_symmetry.space_group_name_H-M   'P 1'
#
loop_
_entity.id
_entity.type
_entity.pdbx_description
1 polymer ?
#
loop_
_entity_poly.entity_id
_entity_poly.type
_entity_poly.pdbx_seq_one_letter_code
_entity_poly.pdbx_strand_id
1 'polypeptide(L)'
;MAPDDRVDYYRAQSRHFLVLVDDELHRNELEEAANKLWGAAAHAIKAVAEARSWQHNGHALLETAVMRLLAEGAPPRLSGLYDLASRFHRGFYGDQPFTANQIYNGKEPVADFIQTLENLPDPQT
;
A
#
# COMPACT_ATOMS: atom_id res chain seq x y z
N MET A 1 9.11 11.60 -16.87
CA MET A 1 8.46 12.11 -15.66
C MET A 1 9.55 12.43 -14.66
N ALA A 2 9.60 13.66 -14.13
CA ALA A 2 10.59 14.02 -13.12
C ALA A 2 10.36 13.21 -11.82
N PRO A 3 11.32 13.11 -10.90
CA PRO A 3 11.12 12.41 -9.62
C PRO A 3 9.90 12.91 -8.84
N ASP A 4 9.73 14.23 -8.70
CA ASP A 4 8.60 14.83 -7.97
C ASP A 4 7.26 14.47 -8.62
N ASP A 5 7.18 14.58 -9.96
CA ASP A 5 6.00 14.15 -10.72
C ASP A 5 5.66 12.66 -10.47
N ARG A 6 6.68 11.83 -10.24
CA ARG A 6 6.53 10.39 -10.02
C ARG A 6 6.06 10.07 -8.59
N VAL A 7 6.55 10.82 -7.60
CA VAL A 7 6.06 10.77 -6.22
C VAL A 7 4.57 11.12 -6.18
N ASP A 8 4.19 12.23 -6.82
CA ASP A 8 2.80 12.69 -6.87
C ASP A 8 1.91 11.72 -7.64
N TYR A 9 2.42 11.15 -8.74
CA TYR A 9 1.75 10.07 -9.45
C TYR A 9 1.46 8.88 -8.52
N TYR A 10 2.46 8.38 -7.78
CA TYR A 10 2.27 7.25 -6.88
C TYR A 10 1.30 7.56 -5.75
N ARG A 11 1.37 8.76 -5.16
CA ARG A 11 0.40 9.21 -4.15
C ARG A 11 -1.03 9.28 -4.71
N ALA A 12 -1.20 9.84 -5.89
CA ALA A 12 -2.50 9.92 -6.56
C ALA A 12 -3.07 8.53 -6.88
N GLN A 13 -2.24 7.62 -7.41
CA GLN A 13 -2.65 6.25 -7.69
C GLN A 13 -3.01 5.47 -6.41
N SER A 14 -2.26 5.66 -5.32
CA SER A 14 -2.58 5.05 -4.02
C SER A 14 -4.01 5.39 -3.58
N ARG A 15 -4.34 6.68 -3.57
CA ARG A 15 -5.68 7.16 -3.19
C ARG A 15 -6.75 6.72 -4.18
N HIS A 16 -6.44 6.73 -5.47
CA HIS A 16 -7.38 6.30 -6.51
C HIS A 16 -7.77 4.82 -6.33
N PHE A 17 -6.82 3.95 -6.04
CA PHE A 17 -7.13 2.55 -5.79
C PHE A 17 -8.00 2.33 -4.57
N LEU A 18 -7.82 3.08 -3.48
CA LEU A 18 -8.72 3.01 -2.32
C LEU A 18 -10.18 3.35 -2.69
N VAL A 19 -10.38 4.37 -3.54
CA VAL A 19 -11.72 4.75 -4.01
C VAL A 19 -12.35 3.63 -4.84
N LEU A 20 -11.56 2.97 -5.70
CA LEU A 20 -12.05 1.90 -6.57
C LEU A 20 -12.47 0.63 -5.81
N VAL A 21 -12.04 0.42 -4.56
CA VAL A 21 -12.42 -0.76 -3.77
C VAL A 21 -13.94 -0.90 -3.66
N ASP A 22 -14.66 0.22 -3.46
CA ASP A 22 -16.13 0.18 -3.33
C ASP A 22 -16.81 -0.19 -4.64
N ASP A 23 -16.31 0.30 -5.78
CA ASP A 23 -16.85 -0.04 -7.10
C ASP A 23 -16.68 -1.52 -7.41
N GLU A 24 -15.51 -2.10 -7.10
CA GLU A 24 -15.27 -3.53 -7.30
C GLU A 24 -16.10 -4.39 -6.34
N LEU A 25 -16.28 -3.95 -5.07
CA LEU A 25 -17.19 -4.61 -4.13
C LEU A 25 -18.65 -4.58 -4.62
N HIS A 26 -19.12 -3.44 -5.15
CA HIS A 26 -20.47 -3.32 -5.71
C HIS A 26 -20.68 -4.24 -6.91
N ARG A 27 -19.63 -4.48 -7.70
CA ARG A 27 -19.64 -5.40 -8.84
C ARG A 27 -19.42 -6.86 -8.44
N ASN A 28 -19.20 -7.15 -7.16
CA ASN A 28 -18.84 -8.47 -6.64
C ASN A 28 -17.52 -9.03 -7.22
N GLU A 29 -16.62 -8.15 -7.65
CA GLU A 29 -15.29 -8.48 -8.20
C GLU A 29 -14.27 -8.53 -7.05
N LEU A 30 -14.38 -9.55 -6.19
CA LEU A 30 -13.67 -9.61 -4.91
C LEU A 30 -12.14 -9.70 -5.07
N GLU A 31 -11.67 -10.42 -6.09
CA GLU A 31 -10.23 -10.48 -6.40
C GLU A 31 -9.70 -9.12 -6.83
N GLU A 32 -10.45 -8.41 -7.67
CA GLU A 32 -10.06 -7.09 -8.12
C GLU A 32 -10.09 -6.09 -6.96
N ALA A 33 -11.11 -6.14 -6.09
CA ALA A 33 -11.19 -5.30 -4.90
C ALA A 33 -10.01 -5.54 -3.94
N ALA A 34 -9.58 -6.80 -3.75
CA ALA A 34 -8.37 -7.11 -2.99
C ALA A 34 -7.11 -6.57 -3.69
N ASN A 35 -7.01 -6.72 -5.02
CA ASN A 35 -5.93 -6.15 -5.80
C ASN A 35 -5.86 -4.62 -5.68
N LYS A 36 -7.00 -3.92 -5.59
CA LYS A 36 -7.06 -2.48 -5.32
C LYS A 36 -6.52 -2.13 -3.92
N LEU A 37 -6.87 -2.89 -2.88
CA LEU A 37 -6.31 -2.68 -1.54
C LEU A 37 -4.78 -2.85 -1.51
N TRP A 38 -4.28 -3.91 -2.15
CA TRP A 38 -2.83 -4.07 -2.30
C TRP A 38 -2.20 -2.95 -3.13
N GLY A 39 -2.82 -2.62 -4.27
CA GLY A 39 -2.35 -1.59 -5.18
C GLY A 39 -2.22 -0.24 -4.49
N ALA A 40 -3.17 0.11 -3.63
CA ALA A 40 -3.14 1.32 -2.81
C ALA A 40 -1.92 1.33 -1.88
N ALA A 41 -1.75 0.30 -1.06
CA ALA A 41 -0.61 0.19 -0.15
C ALA A 41 0.73 0.18 -0.90
N ALA A 42 0.84 -0.60 -1.99
CA ALA A 42 2.04 -0.69 -2.81
C ALA A 42 2.43 0.66 -3.42
N HIS A 43 1.46 1.45 -3.89
CA HIS A 43 1.74 2.77 -4.47
C HIS A 43 2.14 3.80 -3.40
N ALA A 44 1.58 3.74 -2.19
CA ALA A 44 2.07 4.56 -1.08
C ALA A 44 3.53 4.23 -0.72
N ILE A 45 3.90 2.94 -0.69
CA ILE A 45 5.30 2.54 -0.47
C ILE A 45 6.19 3.04 -1.61
N LYS A 46 5.75 2.95 -2.86
CA LYS A 46 6.50 3.47 -4.02
C LYS A 46 6.70 4.99 -3.95
N ALA A 47 5.71 5.75 -3.51
CA ALA A 47 5.87 7.20 -3.31
C ALA A 47 6.98 7.50 -2.30
N VAL A 48 6.99 6.79 -1.17
CA VAL A 48 8.03 6.92 -0.15
C VAL A 48 9.41 6.49 -0.68
N ALA A 49 9.48 5.34 -1.35
CA ALA A 49 10.72 4.84 -1.91
C ALA A 49 11.27 5.79 -2.99
N GLU A 50 10.42 6.30 -3.88
CA GLU A 50 10.81 7.28 -4.90
C GLU A 50 11.34 8.56 -4.28
N ALA A 51 10.64 9.14 -3.30
CA ALA A 51 11.08 10.35 -2.59
C ALA A 51 12.44 10.17 -1.89
N ARG A 52 12.75 8.94 -1.47
CA ARG A 52 14.02 8.56 -0.83
C ARG A 52 15.05 7.99 -1.81
N SER A 53 14.78 8.00 -3.13
CA SER A 53 15.63 7.41 -4.18
C SER A 53 15.96 5.93 -3.97
N TRP A 54 15.04 5.16 -3.39
CA TRP A 54 15.15 3.72 -3.18
C TRP A 54 14.56 2.93 -4.36
N GLN A 55 15.17 1.78 -4.63
CA GLN A 55 14.63 0.83 -5.62
C GLN A 55 13.28 0.27 -5.13
N HIS A 56 12.31 0.18 -6.04
CA HIS A 56 10.93 -0.23 -5.73
C HIS A 56 10.24 -0.96 -6.90
N ASN A 57 11.03 -1.51 -7.83
CA ASN A 57 10.55 -2.17 -9.05
C ASN A 57 10.13 -3.66 -8.84
N GLY A 58 10.03 -4.13 -7.60
CA GLY A 58 9.62 -5.49 -7.28
C GLY A 58 8.99 -5.62 -5.90
N HIS A 59 8.19 -6.66 -5.68
CA HIS A 59 7.44 -6.85 -4.42
C HIS A 59 8.35 -6.95 -3.19
N ALA A 60 9.46 -7.70 -3.28
CA ALA A 60 10.44 -7.80 -2.19
C ALA A 60 11.08 -6.45 -1.82
N LEU A 61 11.16 -5.52 -2.78
CA LEU A 61 11.70 -4.18 -2.51
C LEU A 61 10.71 -3.29 -1.76
N LEU A 62 9.40 -3.52 -1.91
CA LEU A 62 8.39 -2.82 -1.11
C LEU A 62 8.49 -3.22 0.37
N GLU A 63 8.63 -4.51 0.64
CA GLU A 63 8.89 -5.01 2.00
C GLU A 63 10.19 -4.43 2.57
N THR A 64 11.26 -4.46 1.77
CA THR A 64 12.55 -3.88 2.14
C THR A 64 12.42 -2.40 2.49
N ALA A 65 11.64 -1.63 1.74
CA ALA A 65 11.40 -0.22 2.04
C ALA A 65 10.69 -0.04 3.39
N VAL A 66 9.65 -0.83 3.69
CA VAL A 66 8.94 -0.77 4.98
C VAL A 66 9.88 -1.13 6.14
N MET A 67 10.70 -2.17 5.99
CA MET A 67 11.68 -2.55 7.02
C MET A 67 12.74 -1.47 7.27
N ARG A 68 13.17 -0.76 6.22
CA ARG A 68 14.05 0.40 6.36
C ARG A 68 13.38 1.53 7.13
N LEU A 69 12.13 1.87 6.82
CA LEU A 69 11.40 2.90 7.55
C LEU A 69 11.25 2.56 9.04
N LEU A 70 10.99 1.30 9.37
CA LEU A 70 10.94 0.83 10.76
C LEU A 70 12.30 0.99 11.46
N ALA A 71 13.40 0.66 10.78
CA ALA A 71 14.76 0.85 11.30
C ALA A 71 15.12 2.35 11.46
N GLU A 72 14.55 3.23 10.64
CA GLU A 72 14.68 4.69 10.71
C GLU A 72 13.79 5.33 11.81
N GLY A 73 13.00 4.54 12.54
CA GLY A 73 12.17 5.00 13.64
C GLY A 73 10.73 5.35 13.28
N ALA A 74 10.22 4.82 12.16
CA ALA A 74 8.79 4.88 11.87
C ALA A 74 7.96 4.24 13.02
N PRO A 75 6.69 4.65 13.20
CA PRO A 75 5.86 4.13 14.28
C PRO A 75 5.79 2.60 14.28
N PRO A 76 5.93 1.90 15.42
CA PRO A 76 5.92 0.44 15.46
C PRO A 76 4.65 -0.20 14.87
N ARG A 77 3.52 0.51 14.89
CA ARG A 77 2.26 0.04 14.26
C ARG A 77 2.36 -0.14 12.74
N LEU A 78 3.34 0.49 12.08
CA LEU A 78 3.51 0.42 10.63
C LEU A 78 3.73 -1.03 10.17
N SER A 79 4.42 -1.86 10.96
CA SER A 79 4.64 -3.28 10.64
C SER A 79 3.33 -4.06 10.58
N GLY A 80 2.46 -3.92 11.59
CA GLY A 80 1.16 -4.59 11.64
C GLY A 80 0.22 -4.14 10.52
N LEU A 81 0.23 -2.85 10.18
CA LEU A 81 -0.53 -2.30 9.06
C LEU A 81 -0.03 -2.85 7.71
N TYR A 82 1.29 -2.94 7.53
CA TYR A 82 1.89 -3.58 6.36
C TYR A 82 1.56 -5.08 6.27
N ASP A 83 1.65 -5.81 7.38
CA ASP A 83 1.34 -7.24 7.45
C ASP A 83 -0.12 -7.55 7.11
N LEU A 84 -1.03 -6.59 7.32
CA LEU A 84 -2.42 -6.66 6.91
C LEU A 84 -2.58 -6.29 5.43
N ALA A 85 -2.00 -5.17 4.99
CA ALA A 85 -2.12 -4.71 3.61
C ALA A 85 -1.49 -5.70 2.60
N SER A 86 -0.34 -6.27 2.94
CA SER A 86 0.36 -7.28 2.14
C SER A 86 -0.40 -8.59 2.00
N ARG A 87 -1.42 -8.87 2.82
CA ARG A 87 -2.27 -10.05 2.65
C ARG A 87 -3.11 -9.95 1.39
N PHE A 88 -3.58 -8.75 1.05
CA PHE A 88 -4.39 -8.52 -0.15
C PHE A 88 -3.58 -8.71 -1.44
N HIS A 89 -2.25 -8.69 -1.36
CA HIS A 89 -1.37 -9.09 -2.46
C HIS A 89 -1.41 -10.61 -2.73
N ARG A 90 -1.79 -11.41 -1.72
CA ARG A 90 -1.76 -12.87 -1.77
C ARG A 90 -3.01 -13.46 -2.42
N GLY A 91 -3.34 -12.98 -3.62
CA GLY A 91 -4.24 -13.66 -4.55
C GLY A 91 -3.57 -14.78 -5.36
N PHE A 92 -2.30 -15.15 -5.09
CA PHE A 92 -1.55 -16.10 -5.94
C PHE A 92 -0.92 -17.31 -5.21
N TYR A 93 -1.05 -17.43 -3.88
CA TYR A 93 -0.43 -18.53 -3.11
C TYR A 93 -1.31 -19.14 -1.99
N GLY A 94 -2.63 -18.89 -1.99
CA GLY A 94 -3.55 -19.53 -1.05
C GLY A 94 -4.91 -19.75 -1.68
N ASP A 95 -5.38 -20.99 -1.69
CA ASP A 95 -6.56 -21.46 -2.44
C ASP A 95 -7.92 -20.95 -1.90
N GLN A 96 -7.95 -19.84 -1.16
CA GLN A 96 -9.19 -19.28 -0.61
C GLN A 96 -9.40 -17.81 -1.00
N PRO A 97 -10.50 -17.51 -1.70
CA PRO A 97 -10.86 -16.13 -2.05
C PRO A 97 -11.20 -15.31 -0.81
N PHE A 98 -10.88 -14.01 -0.84
CA PHE A 98 -11.36 -13.07 0.17
C PHE A 98 -12.88 -12.96 0.13
N THR A 99 -13.49 -12.84 1.31
CA THR A 99 -14.90 -12.45 1.43
C THR A 99 -15.05 -10.94 1.30
N ALA A 100 -16.23 -10.48 0.86
CA ALA A 100 -16.57 -9.06 0.82
C ALA A 100 -16.34 -8.36 2.17
N ASN A 101 -16.65 -9.02 3.30
CA ASN A 101 -16.40 -8.46 4.63
C ASN A 101 -14.92 -8.28 4.94
N GLN A 102 -14.05 -9.22 4.54
CA GLN A 102 -12.60 -9.09 4.75
C GLN A 102 -12.04 -7.90 3.96
N ILE A 103 -12.50 -7.71 2.71
CA ILE A 103 -12.09 -6.60 1.86
C ILE A 103 -12.61 -5.28 2.43
N TYR A 104 -13.90 -5.21 2.76
CA TYR A 104 -14.52 -4.02 3.34
C TYR A 104 -13.81 -3.59 4.63
N ASN A 105 -13.56 -4.53 5.54
CA ASN A 105 -12.85 -4.27 6.79
C ASN A 105 -11.36 -3.95 6.59
N GLY A 106 -10.79 -4.30 5.43
CA GLY A 106 -9.41 -3.99 5.07
C GLY A 106 -9.19 -2.53 4.65
N LYS A 107 -10.25 -1.82 4.25
CA LYS A 107 -10.16 -0.44 3.75
C LYS A 107 -9.56 0.52 4.76
N GLU A 108 -10.08 0.51 5.99
CA GLU A 108 -9.63 1.44 7.04
C GLU A 108 -8.18 1.19 7.48
N PRO A 109 -7.73 -0.05 7.75
CA PRO A 109 -6.31 -0.32 8.02
C PRO A 109 -5.38 0.05 6.85
N VAL A 110 -5.80 -0.17 5.59
CA VAL A 110 -4.99 0.24 4.43
C VAL A 110 -4.94 1.77 4.32
N ALA A 111 -6.04 2.48 4.62
CA ALA A 111 -6.05 3.93 4.69
C ALA A 111 -5.12 4.46 5.80
N ASP A 112 -5.15 3.87 7.00
CA ASP A 112 -4.23 4.22 8.10
C ASP A 112 -2.78 3.91 7.74
N PHE A 113 -2.51 2.82 7.03
CA PHE A 113 -1.17 2.53 6.50
C PHE A 113 -0.68 3.64 5.58
N ILE A 114 -1.51 4.05 4.62
CA ILE A 114 -1.19 5.12 3.67
C ILE A 114 -0.97 6.44 4.39
N GLN A 115 -1.89 6.82 5.29
CA GLN A 115 -1.78 8.04 6.08
C GLN A 115 -0.53 8.03 6.98
N THR A 116 -0.19 6.89 7.57
CA THR A 116 1.02 6.74 8.37
C THR A 116 2.28 6.98 7.52
N LEU A 117 2.33 6.46 6.29
CA LEU A 117 3.43 6.70 5.36
C LEU A 117 3.51 8.17 4.90
N GLU A 118 2.37 8.80 4.63
CA GLU A 118 2.30 10.22 4.22
C GLU A 118 2.72 11.19 5.33
N ASN A 119 2.55 10.79 6.59
CA ASN A 119 2.94 11.57 7.77
C ASN A 119 4.38 11.32 8.23
N LEU A 120 5.13 10.44 7.54
CA LEU A 120 6.54 10.27 7.86
C LEU A 120 7.30 11.56 7.55
N PRO A 121 8.29 11.93 8.39
CA PRO A 121 9.14 13.05 8.08
C PRO A 121 9.85 12.81 6.75
N ASP A 122 10.12 13.91 6.05
CA ASP A 122 10.99 13.89 4.89
C ASP A 122 12.36 13.29 5.26
N PRO A 123 13.02 12.59 4.33
CA PRO A 123 14.36 12.07 4.57
C PRO A 123 15.27 13.19 5.10
N GLN A 124 15.91 12.94 6.25
CA GLN A 124 16.97 13.80 6.75
C GLN A 124 18.10 13.78 5.72
N THR A 125 18.44 14.95 5.16
CA THR A 125 19.56 15.16 4.24
C THR A 125 20.91 14.85 4.88
#